data_AF-A0A644X3B0-F1
#
_entry.id   AF-A0A644X3B0-F1
#
_cell.length_a   1.000
_cell.length_b   1.000
_cell.length_c   1.000
_cell.angle_alpha   90.00
_cell.angle_beta   90.00
_cell.angle_gamma   90.00
#
_symmetry.space_group_name_H-M   'P 1'
#
loop_
_entity.id
_entity.type
_entity.pdbx_description
1 polymer ?
#
loop_
_entity_poly.entity_id
_entity_poly.type
_entity_poly.pdbx_seq_one_letter_code
_entity_poly.pdbx_strand_id
1 'polypeptide(L)'
;MSNYFDTYVEQVRGVKRNEGNQLLKYIIKFTDTSHKWEGSLRDFIYLLSKFRERTGDECNVLESYKKEHIFERELMKIRTNLSIRGIKVFTKRTYKNVSIVVSKNEDNDFSGYYFCEEYMMQFF
;
A
#
# COMPACT_ATOMS: atom_id res chain seq x y z
N MET A 1 -31.95 2.39 -18.68
CA MET A 1 -30.68 3.06 -19.07
C MET A 1 -29.73 3.32 -17.89
N SER A 2 -30.08 3.11 -16.62
CA SER A 2 -29.15 3.34 -15.49
C SER A 2 -28.08 2.24 -15.32
N ASN A 3 -28.38 0.98 -15.69
CA ASN A 3 -27.48 -0.15 -15.50
C ASN A 3 -26.07 0.01 -16.10
N TYR A 4 -25.92 0.72 -17.22
CA TYR A 4 -24.60 0.85 -17.87
C TYR A 4 -23.70 1.85 -17.12
N PHE A 5 -24.27 2.94 -16.62
CA PHE A 5 -23.53 3.93 -15.83
C PHE A 5 -23.17 3.37 -14.46
N ASP A 6 -24.09 2.66 -13.82
CA ASP A 6 -23.84 2.01 -12.52
C ASP A 6 -22.76 0.93 -12.64
N THR A 7 -22.82 0.10 -13.70
CA THR A 7 -21.78 -0.92 -13.99
C THR A 7 -20.43 -0.26 -14.31
N TYR A 8 -20.41 0.84 -15.07
CA TYR A 8 -19.19 1.59 -15.36
C TYR A 8 -18.57 2.21 -14.10
N VAL A 9 -19.39 2.78 -13.21
CA VAL A 9 -18.95 3.34 -11.92
C VAL A 9 -18.41 2.24 -11.01
N GLU A 10 -19.05 1.07 -10.97
CA GLU A 10 -18.57 -0.11 -10.25
C GLU A 10 -17.24 -0.63 -10.83
N GLN A 11 -17.11 -0.72 -12.15
CA GLN A 11 -15.87 -1.13 -12.80
C GLN A 11 -14.74 -0.12 -12.55
N VAL A 12 -15.01 1.19 -12.63
CA VAL A 12 -14.03 2.24 -12.32
C VAL A 12 -13.65 2.23 -10.83
N ARG A 13 -14.61 1.96 -9.92
CA ARG A 13 -14.33 1.76 -8.49
C ARG A 13 -13.54 0.48 -8.24
N GLY A 14 -13.82 -0.59 -8.98
CA GLY A 14 -13.12 -1.86 -8.95
C GLY A 14 -11.67 -1.72 -9.41
N VAL A 15 -11.43 -1.04 -10.54
CA VAL A 15 -10.09 -0.72 -11.05
C VAL A 15 -9.34 0.17 -10.06
N LYS A 16 -9.95 1.24 -9.53
CA LYS A 16 -9.33 2.10 -8.51
C LYS A 16 -9.03 1.36 -7.19
N ARG A 17 -9.87 0.39 -6.78
CA ARG A 17 -9.60 -0.53 -5.66
C ARG A 17 -8.41 -1.44 -5.98
N ASN A 18 -8.34 -1.97 -7.20
CA ASN A 18 -7.24 -2.85 -7.62
C ASN A 18 -5.89 -2.13 -7.72
N GLU A 19 -5.89 -0.87 -8.17
CA GLU A 19 -4.71 0.01 -8.24
C GLU A 19 -4.24 0.48 -6.85
N GLY A 20 -5.16 0.86 -5.96
CA GLY A 20 -4.86 1.19 -4.56
C GLY A 20 -4.35 -0.02 -3.75
N ASN A 21 -4.74 -1.23 -4.14
CA ASN A 21 -4.30 -2.46 -3.51
C ASN A 21 -2.83 -2.77 -3.76
N GLN A 22 -2.20 -2.32 -4.84
CA GLN A 22 -0.82 -2.69 -5.16
C GLN A 22 0.19 -2.17 -4.10
N LEU A 23 0.10 -0.89 -3.73
CA LEU A 23 0.98 -0.32 -2.70
C LEU A 23 0.78 -1.02 -1.35
N LEU A 24 -0.48 -1.30 -0.98
CA LEU A 24 -0.82 -2.06 0.22
C LEU A 24 -0.19 -3.46 0.20
N LYS A 25 -0.34 -4.20 -0.91
CA LYS A 25 0.23 -5.54 -1.10
C LYS A 25 1.75 -5.52 -0.91
N TYR A 26 2.44 -4.57 -1.53
CA TYR A 26 3.90 -4.48 -1.43
C TYR A 26 4.37 -4.11 -0.02
N ILE A 27 3.69 -3.19 0.66
CA ILE A 27 4.02 -2.83 2.05
C ILE A 27 3.81 -4.02 2.98
N ILE A 28 2.71 -4.76 2.85
CA ILE A 28 2.44 -5.97 3.65
C ILE A 28 3.58 -6.98 3.45
N LYS A 29 3.92 -7.32 2.21
CA LYS A 29 5.01 -8.25 1.89
C LYS A 29 6.37 -7.78 2.40
N PHE A 30 6.64 -6.48 2.30
CA PHE A 30 7.85 -5.90 2.88
C PHE A 30 7.90 -6.14 4.40
N THR A 31 6.80 -5.87 5.11
CA THR A 31 6.73 -5.98 6.57
C THR A 31 6.71 -7.38 7.14
N ASP A 32 6.51 -8.40 6.31
CA ASP A 32 6.72 -9.81 6.71
C ASP A 32 8.19 -10.17 6.88
N THR A 33 9.06 -9.48 6.14
CA THR A 33 10.52 -9.71 6.20
C THR A 33 11.26 -8.62 6.99
N SER A 34 10.64 -7.46 7.17
CA SER A 34 11.25 -6.31 7.86
C SER A 34 10.21 -5.60 8.73
N HIS A 35 10.26 -5.84 10.03
CA HIS A 35 9.28 -5.27 10.97
C HIS A 35 9.56 -3.79 11.31
N LYS A 36 10.78 -3.29 11.07
CA LYS A 36 11.16 -1.89 11.26
C LYS A 36 12.12 -1.43 10.17
N TRP A 37 11.85 -0.26 9.59
CA TRP A 37 12.71 0.33 8.57
C TRP A 37 12.56 1.86 8.51
N GLU A 38 13.68 2.56 8.29
CA GLU A 38 13.71 3.99 8.02
C GLU A 38 14.68 4.26 6.87
N GLY A 39 14.29 5.10 5.92
CA GLY A 39 15.13 5.47 4.78
C GLY A 39 14.48 6.48 3.86
N SER A 40 15.09 6.78 2.72
CA SER A 40 14.51 7.73 1.78
C SER A 40 13.30 7.13 1.04
N LEU A 41 12.41 7.97 0.53
CA LEU A 41 11.31 7.50 -0.34
C LEU A 41 11.83 6.70 -1.54
N ARG A 42 12.96 7.12 -2.15
CA ARG A 42 13.55 6.41 -3.29
C ARG A 42 13.98 5.00 -2.92
N ASP A 43 14.66 4.85 -1.78
CA ASP A 43 15.11 3.54 -1.30
C ASP A 43 13.92 2.65 -0.96
N PHE A 44 12.89 3.23 -0.35
CA PHE A 44 11.67 2.50 -0.03
C PHE A 44 11.00 1.94 -1.28
N ILE A 45 10.78 2.79 -2.29
CA ILE A 45 10.17 2.37 -3.56
C ILE A 45 11.03 1.32 -4.28
N TYR A 46 12.36 1.45 -4.25
CA TYR A 46 13.27 0.46 -4.79
C TYR A 46 13.18 -0.90 -4.06
N LEU A 47 13.00 -0.88 -2.74
CA LEU A 47 12.75 -2.11 -1.98
C LEU A 47 11.40 -2.73 -2.36
N LEU A 48 10.34 -1.93 -2.46
CA LEU A 48 9.03 -2.41 -2.89
C LEU A 48 9.06 -3.02 -4.32
N SER A 49 9.86 -2.47 -5.24
CA SER A 49 9.97 -3.00 -6.61
C SER A 49 10.58 -4.40 -6.67
N LYS A 50 11.42 -4.80 -5.69
CA LYS A 50 11.93 -6.18 -5.59
C LYS A 50 10.82 -7.18 -5.28
N PHE A 51 9.76 -6.76 -4.59
CA PHE A 51 8.60 -7.62 -4.33
C PHE A 51 7.69 -7.73 -5.55
N ARG A 52 7.55 -6.67 -6.36
CA ARG A 52 6.84 -6.71 -7.66
C ARG A 52 7.38 -7.80 -8.57
N GLU A 53 8.70 -7.86 -8.75
CA GLU A 53 9.35 -8.87 -9.60
C GLU A 53 9.06 -10.30 -9.13
N ARG A 54 8.88 -10.49 -7.81
CA ARG A 54 8.54 -11.79 -7.21
C ARG A 54 7.05 -12.13 -7.29
N THR A 55 6.17 -11.14 -7.49
CA THR A 55 4.72 -11.36 -7.59
C THR A 55 4.19 -11.48 -9.01
N GLY A 56 5.02 -11.22 -10.02
CA GLY A 56 4.59 -11.27 -11.42
C GLY A 56 3.57 -10.18 -11.77
N ASP A 57 3.51 -9.10 -10.98
CA ASP A 57 2.57 -8.00 -11.21
C ASP A 57 2.99 -7.19 -12.45
N GLU A 58 2.13 -7.19 -13.48
CA GLU A 58 2.36 -6.50 -14.76
C GLU A 58 2.14 -4.97 -14.69
N CYS A 59 1.50 -4.46 -13.64
CA CYS A 59 1.10 -3.05 -13.54
C CYS A 59 2.16 -2.19 -12.83
N ASN A 60 2.90 -1.36 -13.59
CA ASN A 60 4.01 -0.56 -13.07
C ASN A 60 3.59 0.81 -12.52
N VAL A 61 2.91 0.84 -11.38
CA VAL A 61 2.50 2.10 -10.70
C VAL A 61 3.58 2.62 -9.74
N LEU A 62 4.54 1.77 -9.32
CA LEU A 62 5.57 2.09 -8.32
C LEU A 62 6.46 3.29 -8.70
N GLU A 63 6.77 3.48 -9.98
CA GLU A 63 7.56 4.62 -10.45
C GLU A 63 6.90 5.96 -10.14
N SER A 64 5.56 6.02 -10.18
CA SER A 64 4.82 7.24 -9.85
C SER A 64 4.95 7.63 -8.38
N TYR A 65 5.15 6.65 -7.48
CA TYR A 65 5.34 6.86 -6.05
C TYR A 65 6.70 7.45 -5.69
N LYS A 66 7.66 7.54 -6.63
CA LYS A 66 8.87 8.34 -6.41
C LYS A 66 8.55 9.83 -6.21
N LYS A 67 7.37 10.28 -6.63
CA LYS A 67 6.84 11.62 -6.33
C LYS A 67 6.16 11.59 -4.96
N GLU A 68 6.73 12.31 -4.00
CA GLU A 68 6.31 12.32 -2.60
C GLU A 68 4.81 12.60 -2.40
N HIS A 69 4.28 13.63 -3.06
CA HIS A 69 2.85 13.97 -2.95
C HIS A 69 1.92 12.88 -3.49
N ILE A 70 2.35 12.09 -4.47
CA ILE A 70 1.58 10.94 -4.97
C ILE A 70 1.62 9.82 -3.93
N PHE A 71 2.82 9.50 -3.44
CA PHE A 71 2.99 8.47 -2.42
C PHE A 71 2.18 8.78 -1.15
N GLU A 72 2.27 10.00 -0.62
CA GLU A 72 1.49 10.42 0.56
C GLU A 72 -0.02 10.31 0.33
N ARG A 73 -0.50 10.72 -0.84
CA ARG A 73 -1.92 10.62 -1.20
C ARG A 73 -2.39 9.17 -1.26
N GLU A 74 -1.64 8.29 -1.89
CA GLU A 74 -2.01 6.87 -1.98
C GLU A 74 -1.86 6.16 -0.63
N LEU A 75 -0.83 6.51 0.15
CA LEU A 75 -0.63 5.98 1.49
C LEU A 75 -1.81 6.32 2.42
N MET A 76 -2.34 7.54 2.34
CA MET A 76 -3.51 7.96 3.11
C MET A 76 -4.75 7.11 2.80
N LYS A 77 -4.93 6.65 1.56
CA LYS A 77 -6.06 5.79 1.19
C LYS A 77 -5.97 4.39 1.83
N ILE A 78 -4.77 3.87 2.01
CA ILE A 78 -4.54 2.50 2.53
C ILE A 78 -4.17 2.46 4.02
N ARG A 79 -4.03 3.63 4.68
CA ARG A 79 -3.55 3.76 6.06
C ARG A 79 -4.38 2.96 7.07
N THR A 80 -5.71 2.97 6.94
CA THR A 80 -6.61 2.21 7.81
C THR A 80 -6.33 0.70 7.71
N ASN A 81 -6.12 0.22 6.49
CA ASN A 81 -5.83 -1.20 6.23
C ASN A 81 -4.47 -1.64 6.80
N LEU A 82 -3.45 -0.79 6.70
CA LEU A 82 -2.16 -1.03 7.34
C LEU A 82 -2.30 -1.07 8.86
N SER A 83 -3.05 -0.12 9.43
CA SER A 83 -3.21 0.03 10.88
C SER A 83 -3.88 -1.18 11.53
N ILE A 84 -4.92 -1.75 10.89
CA ILE A 84 -5.59 -2.98 11.34
C ILE A 84 -4.61 -4.16 11.41
N ARG A 85 -3.62 -4.20 10.51
CA ARG A 85 -2.58 -5.23 10.45
C ARG A 85 -1.36 -4.93 11.33
N GLY A 86 -1.49 -3.95 12.24
CA GLY A 86 -0.38 -3.52 13.10
C GLY A 86 0.74 -2.79 12.36
N ILE A 87 0.55 -2.44 11.08
CA ILE A 87 1.57 -1.76 10.26
C ILE A 87 1.33 -0.25 10.30
N LYS A 88 2.38 0.50 10.61
CA LYS A 88 2.44 1.96 10.56
C LYS A 88 3.47 2.38 9.53
N VAL A 89 3.05 3.21 8.58
CA VAL A 89 3.93 3.87 7.62
C VAL A 89 3.66 5.36 7.69
N PHE A 90 4.71 6.16 7.88
CA PHE A 90 4.58 7.62 7.91
C PHE A 90 5.78 8.30 7.27
N THR A 91 5.53 9.49 6.72
CA THR A 91 6.57 10.38 6.20
C THR A 91 7.08 11.25 7.35
N LYS A 92 8.38 11.24 7.58
CA LYS A 92 9.07 12.06 8.57
C LYS A 92 9.86 13.12 7.84
N ARG A 93 9.42 14.38 7.98
CA ARG A 93 10.04 15.53 7.33
C ARG A 93 11.06 16.17 8.28
N THR A 94 12.27 16.36 7.78
CA THR A 94 13.31 17.18 8.40
C THR A 94 13.63 18.36 7.47
N TYR A 95 14.33 19.38 7.97
CA TYR A 95 14.62 20.63 7.23
C TYR A 95 15.21 20.44 5.80
N LYS A 96 15.79 19.28 5.49
CA LYS A 96 16.35 18.98 4.17
C LYS A 96 15.88 17.67 3.53
N ASN A 97 15.30 16.74 4.31
CA ASN A 97 15.03 15.38 3.85
C ASN A 97 13.67 14.88 4.34
N VAL A 98 13.01 14.10 3.50
CA VAL A 98 11.81 13.31 3.85
C VAL A 98 12.22 11.85 3.93
N SER A 99 12.14 11.27 5.13
CA SER A 99 12.30 9.82 5.32
C SER A 99 10.94 9.15 5.43
N ILE A 100 10.90 7.88 5.04
CA ILE A 100 9.77 7.00 5.25
C ILE A 100 10.12 6.11 6.42
N VAL A 101 9.22 6.00 7.39
CA VAL A 101 9.36 5.10 8.53
C VAL A 101 8.27 4.05 8.43
N VAL A 102 8.67 2.78 8.50
CA VAL A 102 7.79 1.61 8.54
C VAL A 102 8.01 0.88 9.85
N SER A 103 6.93 0.53 10.52
CA SER A 103 6.94 -0.26 11.76
C SER A 103 5.75 -1.20 11.78
N LYS A 104 5.98 -2.48 12.03
CA LYS A 104 4.95 -3.52 12.25
C LYS A 104 4.98 -3.91 13.72
N ASN A 105 3.80 -3.93 14.35
CA ASN A 105 3.64 -4.48 15.69
C ASN A 105 3.62 -6.01 15.62
N GLU A 106 4.59 -6.66 16.25
CA GLU A 106 4.69 -8.13 16.29
C GLU A 106 3.59 -8.77 17.16
N ASP A 107 3.08 -8.04 18.17
CA ASP A 107 2.02 -8.54 19.06
C ASP A 107 0.63 -8.54 18.38
N ASN A 108 0.46 -7.75 17.31
CA ASN A 108 -0.78 -7.66 16.52
C ASN A 108 -0.55 -8.21 15.10
N ASP A 109 0.02 -9.41 15.00
CA ASP A 109 0.34 -10.02 13.72
C ASP A 109 -0.90 -10.64 13.04
N PHE A 110 -1.71 -9.80 12.42
CA PHE A 110 -2.77 -10.24 11.50
C PHE A 110 -2.21 -10.57 10.10
N SER A 111 -0.89 -10.79 9.93
CA SER A 111 -0.31 -11.19 8.64
C SER A 111 -0.96 -12.45 8.07
N GLY A 112 -1.38 -13.39 8.92
CA GLY A 112 -2.10 -14.59 8.52
C GLY A 112 -3.44 -14.34 7.80
N TYR A 113 -4.03 -13.14 7.93
CA TYR A 113 -5.21 -12.71 7.17
C TYR A 113 -4.81 -12.12 5.80
N TYR A 114 -3.88 -12.82 5.14
CA TYR A 114 -3.49 -12.58 3.77
C TYR A 114 -4.73 -12.72 2.86
N PHE A 115 -5.20 -11.59 2.32
CA PHE A 115 -6.22 -11.56 1.26
C PHE A 115 -7.54 -12.30 1.54
N CYS A 116 -8.09 -12.24 2.75
CA CYS A 116 -9.51 -12.52 2.88
C CYS A 116 -10.26 -11.35 2.23
N GLU A 117 -10.62 -11.49 0.93
CA GLU A 117 -11.37 -10.48 0.18
C GLU A 117 -12.65 -10.09 0.91
N GLU A 118 -13.30 -11.05 1.59
CA GLU A 118 -14.47 -10.82 2.44
C GLU A 118 -14.16 -9.89 3.64
N TYR A 119 -13.00 -10.04 4.27
CA TYR A 119 -12.57 -9.12 5.33
C TYR A 119 -12.26 -7.74 4.76
N MET A 120 -11.60 -7.67 3.61
CA MET A 120 -11.34 -6.39 2.92
C MET A 120 -12.63 -5.70 2.46
N MET A 121 -13.70 -6.43 2.16
CA MET A 121 -15.02 -5.89 1.82
C MET A 121 -15.73 -5.22 3.00
N GLN A 122 -15.46 -5.62 4.25
CA GLN A 122 -16.16 -5.07 5.42
C GLN A 122 -15.61 -3.74 5.92
N PHE A 123 -14.41 -3.33 5.49
CA PHE A 123 -13.76 -2.08 5.92
C PHE A 123 -13.88 -0.94 4.89
N PHE A 124 -14.70 -1.10 3.84
CA PHE A 124 -14.91 -0.15 2.74
C PHE A 124 -16.36 -0.14 2.23
#